data_AF-A0A8T4VV77-F1
#
_entry.id   AF-A0A8T4VV77-F1
#
_cell.length_a   1.000
_cell.length_b   1.000
_cell.length_c   1.000
_cell.angle_alpha   90.00
_cell.angle_beta   90.00
_cell.angle_gamma   90.00
#
_symmetry.space_group_name_H-M   'P 1'
#
loop_
_entity.id
_entity.type
_entity.pdbx_description
1 polymer ?
#
loop_
_entity_poly.entity_id
_entity_poly.type
_entity_poly.pdbx_seq_one_letter_code
_entity_poly.pdbx_strand_id
1 'polypeptide(L)'
;MKNSTDNKKIIILIMVIFASLLFSFSPQNIATSTLEIEVLPPQIISGQNFTISVYDPTIVNETPYLSDVTIVFANTTHIISDQHPNRELTLSAPLVYESTTYNIEAYKDSYNGTNKTITIQPATSASPHLMITLISDNINANEFFTLKITDEFNTPIANATVSIQNQQDEKTDGITNETGFITLKAPNQQEIIVLAQKEDYQEDTIKLLVKTKKDATTAFLSHPFVPVASAALILLITIIFVTLKNKKQFTKIQNNTTMDKKIKTKPIKETTNKNPVEKMKKDHLKTNTNTSRIHKSTKVEEINIKKSPSHEETINLSRKQNNPQPVSSSHNHQWFSNHSSVEHKVDQLLSHQKSTKKTDEWFEGTNSLRDAIDTTIKQKQKKKKSEST
;
A
#
# COMPACT_ATOMS: atom_id res chain seq x y z
N MET A 1 -7.88 98.60 20.56
CA MET A 1 -6.67 97.76 20.49
C MET A 1 -6.38 97.16 21.87
N LYS A 2 -7.06 96.07 22.26
CA LYS A 2 -6.80 95.43 23.57
C LYS A 2 -7.06 93.90 23.60
N ASN A 3 -6.96 93.22 22.45
CA ASN A 3 -7.16 91.77 22.32
C ASN A 3 -5.92 91.01 21.82
N SER A 4 -4.78 91.68 21.61
CA SER A 4 -3.61 91.04 20.99
C SER A 4 -2.71 90.29 21.98
N THR A 5 -2.81 90.59 23.28
CA THR A 5 -1.91 90.02 24.30
C THR A 5 -2.37 88.67 24.85
N ASP A 6 -3.67 88.38 24.84
CA ASP A 6 -4.19 87.12 25.41
C ASP A 6 -4.02 85.93 24.46
N ASN A 7 -4.11 86.15 23.14
CA ASN A 7 -3.88 85.09 22.15
C ASN A 7 -2.42 84.58 22.16
N LYS A 8 -1.45 85.44 22.53
CA LYS A 8 -0.04 85.02 22.66
C LYS A 8 0.18 84.07 23.84
N LYS A 9 -0.56 84.23 24.94
CA LYS A 9 -0.45 83.37 26.12
C LYS A 9 -1.00 81.96 25.88
N ILE A 10 -2.10 81.87 25.12
CA ILE A 10 -2.71 80.58 24.75
C ILE A 10 -1.79 79.77 23.83
N ILE A 11 -1.15 80.42 22.86
CA ILE A 11 -0.20 79.75 21.94
C ILE A 11 1.01 79.20 22.70
N ILE A 12 1.53 79.95 23.68
CA ILE A 12 2.67 79.49 24.50
C ILE A 12 2.26 78.29 25.35
N LEU A 13 1.06 78.30 25.95
CA LEU A 13 0.58 77.16 26.75
C LEU A 13 0.40 75.90 25.90
N ILE A 14 -0.16 76.02 24.69
CA ILE A 14 -0.33 74.89 23.77
C ILE A 14 1.04 74.34 23.34
N MET A 15 2.02 75.21 23.05
CA MET A 15 3.37 74.75 22.72
C MET A 15 4.06 74.03 23.88
N VAL A 16 3.88 74.47 25.12
CA VAL A 16 4.46 73.80 26.30
C VAL A 16 3.82 72.43 26.52
N ILE A 17 2.50 72.31 26.35
CA ILE A 17 1.80 71.02 26.44
C ILE A 17 2.26 70.08 25.32
N PHE A 18 2.35 70.58 24.08
CA PHE A 18 2.79 69.78 22.93
C PHE A 18 4.26 69.35 23.06
N ALA A 19 5.14 70.22 23.57
CA ALA A 19 6.52 69.88 23.86
C ALA A 19 6.61 68.81 24.96
N SER A 20 5.79 68.87 26.02
CA SER A 20 5.78 67.86 27.09
C SER A 20 5.29 66.48 26.61
N LEU A 21 4.36 66.45 25.64
CA LEU A 21 3.92 65.22 24.97
C LEU A 21 5.01 64.61 24.08
N LEU A 22 5.81 65.44 23.40
CA LEU A 22 6.93 64.97 22.57
C LEU A 22 8.11 64.43 23.40
N PHE A 23 8.34 64.95 24.61
CA PHE A 23 9.39 64.45 25.51
C PHE A 23 9.04 63.14 26.25
N SER A 24 7.77 62.73 26.24
CA SER A 24 7.33 61.49 26.89
C SER A 24 7.61 60.23 26.04
N PHE A 25 8.03 60.39 24.79
CA PHE A 25 8.46 59.32 23.91
C PHE A 25 9.97 59.32 23.72
N SER A 26 10.71 59.32 24.83
CA SER A 26 12.10 58.83 24.75
C SER A 26 12.00 57.33 24.49
N PRO A 27 12.50 56.79 23.35
CA PRO A 27 12.61 55.35 23.20
C PRO A 27 13.50 54.87 24.33
N GLN A 28 12.91 54.24 25.35
CA GLN A 28 13.71 53.52 26.30
C GLN A 28 14.46 52.49 25.48
N ASN A 29 15.79 52.60 25.46
CA ASN A 29 16.66 51.51 25.08
C ASN A 29 16.40 50.41 26.12
N ILE A 30 15.34 49.63 25.90
CA ILE A 30 15.11 48.40 26.63
C ILE A 30 16.33 47.56 26.28
N ALA A 31 17.21 47.36 27.27
CA ALA A 31 18.27 46.39 27.14
C ALA A 31 17.58 45.05 26.88
N THR A 32 17.51 44.66 25.61
CA THR A 32 16.87 43.42 25.20
C THR A 32 17.74 42.29 25.73
N SER A 33 17.22 41.57 26.72
CA SER A 33 17.86 40.36 27.22
C SER A 33 18.11 39.38 26.08
N THR A 34 19.26 38.73 26.10
CA THR A 34 19.68 37.77 25.08
C THR A 34 19.25 36.36 25.47
N LEU A 35 18.69 35.60 24.53
CA LEU A 35 18.39 34.18 24.72
C LEU A 35 19.60 33.32 24.35
N GLU A 36 19.80 32.23 25.08
CA GLU A 36 20.74 31.17 24.72
C GLU A 36 20.03 29.81 24.66
N ILE A 37 20.38 29.00 23.67
CA ILE A 37 19.80 27.66 23.45
C ILE A 37 20.80 26.62 23.96
N GLU A 38 20.35 25.76 24.87
CA GLU A 38 21.04 24.55 25.28
C GLU A 38 20.45 23.33 24.57
N VAL A 39 21.31 22.39 24.16
CA VAL A 39 20.87 21.18 23.47
C VAL A 39 21.63 19.99 24.05
N LEU A 40 20.89 18.97 24.49
CA LEU A 40 21.43 17.78 25.14
C LEU A 40 20.86 16.50 24.49
N PRO A 41 21.67 15.49 24.17
CA PRO A 41 23.14 15.48 24.20
C PRO A 41 23.75 16.42 23.12
N PRO A 42 25.02 16.86 23.28
CA PRO A 42 25.67 17.75 22.31
C PRO A 42 25.92 17.08 20.95
N GLN A 43 26.02 15.74 20.94
CA GLN A 43 26.06 14.94 19.72
C GLN A 43 24.73 14.23 19.56
N ILE A 44 23.95 14.66 18.57
CA ILE A 44 22.62 14.12 18.31
C ILE A 44 22.76 13.01 17.26
N ILE A 45 22.16 11.87 17.54
CA ILE A 45 22.14 10.73 16.62
C ILE A 45 20.79 10.67 15.92
N SER A 46 20.81 10.42 14.62
CA SER A 46 19.66 10.14 13.76
C SER A 46 18.64 9.23 14.44
N GLY A 47 17.38 9.66 14.51
CA GLY A 47 16.28 8.90 15.12
C GLY A 47 16.25 8.86 16.66
N GLN A 48 17.26 9.41 17.36
CA GLN A 48 17.24 9.50 18.82
C GLN A 48 16.54 10.77 19.31
N ASN A 49 16.04 10.71 20.54
CA ASN A 49 15.48 11.89 21.18
C ASN A 49 16.59 12.79 21.72
N PHE A 50 16.38 14.10 21.62
CA PHE A 50 17.24 15.12 22.19
C PHE A 50 16.38 16.20 22.84
N THR A 51 16.96 16.91 23.79
CA THR A 51 16.29 17.92 24.60
C THR A 51 16.81 19.30 24.24
N ILE A 52 15.89 20.25 24.12
CA ILE A 52 16.14 21.67 23.90
C ILE A 52 15.66 22.43 25.13
N SER A 53 16.54 23.29 25.66
CA SER A 53 16.22 24.21 26.75
C SER A 53 16.66 25.61 26.34
N VAL A 54 15.94 26.63 26.78
CA VAL A 54 16.29 28.03 26.48
C VAL A 54 16.36 28.81 27.77
N TYR A 55 17.42 29.58 27.96
CA TYR A 55 17.64 30.36 29.16
C TYR A 55 18.12 31.78 28.85
N ASP A 56 18.04 32.64 29.87
CA ASP A 56 18.64 33.97 29.89
C ASP A 56 19.92 33.93 30.75
N PRO A 57 21.12 34.16 30.19
CA PRO A 57 22.38 34.07 30.92
C PRO A 57 22.52 35.14 32.00
N THR A 58 21.67 36.18 32.00
CA THR A 58 21.67 37.23 33.03
C THR A 58 20.93 36.80 34.30
N ILE A 59 20.08 35.77 34.21
CA ILE A 59 19.30 35.27 35.34
C ILE A 59 20.15 34.27 36.14
N VAL A 60 20.70 34.71 37.27
CA VAL A 60 21.50 33.89 38.19
C VAL A 60 20.59 33.15 39.18
N ASN A 61 19.65 32.35 38.67
CA ASN A 61 18.68 31.61 39.48
C ASN A 61 18.87 30.09 39.34
N GLU A 62 18.36 29.31 40.31
CA GLU A 62 18.54 27.85 40.34
C GLU A 62 17.90 27.11 39.14
N THR A 63 16.91 27.74 38.47
CA THR A 63 16.28 27.25 37.25
C THR A 63 16.34 28.32 36.16
N PRO A 64 17.41 28.36 35.35
CA PRO A 64 17.61 29.41 34.36
C PRO A 64 16.67 29.27 33.14
N TYR A 65 15.99 28.13 32.99
CA TYR A 65 15.16 27.82 31.82
C TYR A 65 13.83 28.59 31.80
N LEU A 66 13.52 29.14 30.63
CA LEU A 66 12.34 29.96 30.37
C LEU A 66 11.18 29.10 29.86
N SER A 67 9.95 29.40 30.31
CA SER A 67 8.71 28.90 29.70
C SER A 67 8.20 29.86 28.64
N ASP A 68 7.16 29.50 27.89
CA ASP A 68 6.56 30.25 26.78
C ASP A 68 7.59 30.72 25.74
N VAL A 69 8.47 29.79 25.33
CA VAL A 69 9.46 30.01 24.26
C VAL A 69 9.01 29.25 23.01
N THR A 70 8.93 29.95 21.89
CA THR A 70 8.64 29.35 20.59
C THR A 70 9.94 28.83 19.97
N ILE A 71 9.98 27.54 19.65
CA ILE A 71 11.11 26.87 19.00
C ILE A 71 10.71 26.51 17.58
N VAL A 72 11.56 26.84 16.59
CA VAL A 72 11.42 26.38 15.21
C VAL A 72 12.55 25.41 14.91
N PHE A 73 12.18 24.17 14.56
CA PHE A 73 13.12 23.10 14.20
C PHE A 73 12.57 22.31 13.01
N ALA A 74 13.38 22.09 11.98
CA ALA A 74 13.00 21.34 10.77
C ALA A 74 11.67 21.82 10.15
N ASN A 75 11.46 23.14 10.07
CA ASN A 75 10.22 23.80 9.61
C ASN A 75 8.95 23.47 10.43
N THR A 76 9.12 22.96 11.65
CA THR A 76 8.04 22.72 12.60
C THR A 76 8.20 23.62 13.82
N THR A 77 7.08 24.15 14.30
CA THR A 77 7.04 25.06 15.45
C THR A 77 6.57 24.32 16.70
N HIS A 78 7.31 24.49 17.79
CA HIS A 78 7.05 23.91 19.10
C HIS A 78 7.05 25.02 20.15
N ILE A 79 6.43 24.78 21.31
CA ILE A 79 6.37 25.74 22.40
C ILE A 79 6.85 25.05 23.68
N ILE A 80 7.92 25.56 24.28
CA ILE A 80 8.31 25.22 25.65
C ILE A 80 7.33 25.92 26.58
N SER A 81 6.67 25.17 27.46
CA SER A 81 5.68 25.68 28.41
C SER A 81 5.93 25.13 29.81
N ASP A 82 5.31 25.70 30.84
CA ASP A 82 5.42 25.20 32.22
C ASP A 82 4.82 23.78 32.43
N GLN A 83 4.16 23.21 31.40
CA GLN A 83 3.71 21.81 31.41
C GLN A 83 4.85 20.83 31.12
N HIS A 84 5.95 21.31 30.54
CA HIS A 84 7.11 20.48 30.26
C HIS A 84 7.93 20.30 31.54
N PRO A 85 8.33 19.06 31.89
CA PRO A 85 9.20 18.85 33.03
C PRO A 85 10.49 19.66 32.83
N ASN A 86 10.89 20.38 33.87
CA ASN A 86 12.08 21.27 33.86
C ASN A 86 12.09 22.36 32.78
N ARG A 87 10.94 22.65 32.14
CA ARG A 87 10.84 23.56 30.96
C ARG A 87 11.75 23.12 29.81
N GLU A 88 11.81 21.81 29.61
CA GLU A 88 12.63 21.17 28.58
C GLU A 88 11.75 20.58 27.47
N LEU A 89 12.07 20.86 26.21
CA LEU A 89 11.38 20.29 25.07
C LEU A 89 12.17 19.10 24.53
N THR A 90 11.59 17.90 24.62
CA THR A 90 12.16 16.69 24.02
C THR A 90 11.61 16.50 22.60
N LEU A 91 12.50 16.47 21.61
CA LEU A 91 12.19 16.20 20.20
C LEU A 91 12.90 14.94 19.72
N SER A 92 12.39 14.33 18.65
CA SER A 92 13.07 13.23 17.96
C SER A 92 13.88 13.77 16.78
N ALA A 93 15.14 13.36 16.67
CA ALA A 93 16.01 13.73 15.56
C ALA A 93 15.51 13.13 14.24
N PRO A 94 15.41 13.91 13.15
CA PRO A 94 15.09 13.37 11.84
C PRO A 94 16.10 12.29 11.44
N LEU A 95 15.63 11.34 10.64
CA LEU A 95 16.49 10.31 10.08
C LEU A 95 17.42 10.95 9.05
N VAL A 96 18.71 10.89 9.34
CA VAL A 96 19.81 11.31 8.46
C VAL A 96 20.78 10.16 8.27
N TYR A 97 21.32 10.07 7.06
CA TYR A 97 22.28 9.03 6.66
C TYR A 97 23.70 9.59 6.49
N GLU A 98 23.82 10.92 6.39
CA GLU A 98 25.08 11.66 6.51
C GLU A 98 24.97 12.73 7.59
N SER A 99 26.12 13.21 8.07
CA SER A 99 26.18 14.31 9.05
C SER A 99 25.46 15.53 8.50
N THR A 100 24.25 15.82 9.01
CA THR A 100 23.40 16.88 8.49
C THR A 100 23.23 17.97 9.53
N THR A 101 23.40 19.22 9.10
CA THR A 101 23.32 20.39 9.97
C THR A 101 21.92 21.00 9.94
N TYR A 102 21.36 21.27 11.11
CA TYR A 102 20.05 21.91 11.28
C TYR A 102 20.19 23.20 12.10
N ASN A 103 19.33 24.17 11.81
CA ASN A 103 19.18 25.38 12.62
C ASN A 103 17.99 25.23 13.58
N ILE A 104 18.19 25.56 14.84
CA ILE A 104 17.13 25.73 15.83
C ILE A 104 16.99 27.22 16.09
N GLU A 105 15.78 27.75 15.92
CA GLU A 105 15.49 29.17 16.19
C GLU A 105 14.58 29.27 17.41
N ALA A 106 14.86 30.22 18.30
CA ALA A 106 14.09 30.44 19.51
C ALA A 106 13.61 31.88 19.61
N TYR A 107 12.32 32.06 19.92
CA TYR A 107 11.65 33.35 20.04
C TYR A 107 10.85 33.43 21.33
N LYS A 108 10.95 34.57 22.03
CA LYS A 108 10.15 34.89 23.21
C LYS A 108 9.87 36.40 23.23
N ASP A 109 8.67 36.77 23.64
CA ASP A 109 8.30 38.19 23.80
C ASP A 109 9.24 38.89 24.78
N SER A 110 9.63 40.13 24.47
CA SER A 110 10.59 40.94 25.24
C SER A 110 12.05 40.48 25.19
N TYR A 111 12.35 39.47 24.37
CA TYR A 111 13.72 38.99 24.14
C TYR A 111 14.11 39.13 22.67
N ASN A 112 15.41 39.28 22.41
CA ASN A 112 15.92 39.09 21.06
C ASN A 112 15.94 37.60 20.73
N GLY A 113 15.37 37.24 19.57
CA GLY A 113 15.44 35.88 19.06
C GLY A 113 16.88 35.42 18.89
N THR A 114 17.10 34.12 19.05
CA THR A 114 18.42 33.51 18.95
C THR A 114 18.34 32.27 18.07
N ASN A 115 19.48 31.81 17.57
CA ASN A 115 19.56 30.57 16.82
C ASN A 115 20.78 29.74 17.24
N LYS A 116 20.67 28.43 17.04
CA LYS A 116 21.73 27.48 17.31
C LYS A 116 21.78 26.42 16.23
N THR A 117 22.95 26.30 15.64
CA THR A 117 23.27 25.26 14.67
C THR A 117 23.63 23.98 15.42
N ILE A 118 22.98 22.87 15.05
CA ILE A 118 23.28 21.53 15.54
C ILE A 118 23.65 20.62 14.37
N THR A 119 24.47 19.59 14.62
CA THR A 119 24.79 18.56 13.63
C THR A 119 24.24 17.22 14.12
N ILE A 120 23.39 16.62 13.29
CA ILE A 120 22.84 15.29 13.54
C ILE A 120 23.73 14.29 12.80
N GLN A 121 24.30 13.37 13.56
CA GLN A 121 25.13 12.28 13.05
C GLN A 121 24.23 11.13 12.59
N PRO A 122 24.61 10.42 11.52
CA PRO A 122 23.94 9.17 11.18
C PRO A 122 24.11 8.19 12.34
N ALA A 123 23.10 7.34 12.55
CA ALA A 123 23.24 6.27 13.53
C ALA A 123 24.34 5.33 13.06
N THR A 124 25.40 5.18 13.85
CA THR A 124 26.55 4.30 13.57
C THR A 124 26.17 2.83 13.42
N SER A 125 24.94 2.47 13.77
CA SER A 125 24.35 1.14 13.64
C SER A 125 23.11 1.10 12.75
N ALA A 126 22.75 2.19 12.05
CA ALA A 126 21.66 2.13 11.09
C ALA A 126 22.19 1.48 9.81
N SER A 127 21.68 0.29 9.53
CA SER A 127 21.79 -0.32 8.22
C SER A 127 21.33 0.68 7.15
N PRO A 128 22.10 0.89 6.07
CA PRO A 128 21.69 1.73 4.96
C PRO A 128 20.34 1.27 4.40
N HIS A 129 19.53 2.22 3.90
CA HIS A 129 18.19 1.95 3.44
C HIS A 129 18.18 1.70 1.93
N LEU A 130 17.54 0.61 1.51
CA LEU A 130 17.31 0.38 0.09
C LEU A 130 16.33 1.41 -0.46
N MET A 131 16.49 1.79 -1.72
CA MET A 131 15.57 2.66 -2.45
C MET A 131 15.20 2.00 -3.76
N ILE A 132 13.90 1.76 -3.97
CA ILE A 132 13.37 1.18 -5.21
C ILE A 132 12.99 2.30 -6.18
N THR A 133 13.71 2.40 -7.31
CA THR A 133 13.38 3.34 -8.40
C THR A 133 12.84 2.60 -9.62
N LEU A 134 11.65 2.99 -10.09
CA LEU A 134 11.08 2.48 -11.33
C LEU A 134 11.71 3.17 -12.54
N ILE A 135 12.26 2.39 -13.49
CA ILE A 135 12.87 2.91 -14.71
C ILE A 135 11.90 2.89 -15.89
N SER A 136 10.94 1.98 -15.88
CA SER A 136 9.93 1.86 -16.94
C SER A 136 8.78 2.86 -16.74
N ASP A 137 8.46 3.66 -17.75
CA ASP A 137 7.39 4.69 -17.67
C ASP A 137 6.00 4.11 -17.39
N ASN A 138 5.74 2.90 -17.87
CA ASN A 138 4.45 2.22 -17.71
C ASN A 138 4.67 0.74 -17.43
N ILE A 139 3.87 0.19 -16.52
CA ILE A 139 3.87 -1.24 -16.21
C ILE A 139 2.58 -1.83 -16.76
N ASN A 140 2.69 -2.75 -17.72
CA ASN A 140 1.56 -3.47 -18.28
C ASN A 140 1.54 -4.90 -17.73
N ALA A 141 0.34 -5.45 -17.53
CA ALA A 141 0.19 -6.82 -17.09
C ALA A 141 0.84 -7.81 -18.07
N ASN A 142 1.50 -8.82 -17.50
CA ASN A 142 2.25 -9.88 -18.18
C ASN A 142 3.46 -9.41 -18.99
N GLU A 143 3.86 -8.14 -18.88
CA GLU A 143 5.06 -7.58 -19.52
C GLU A 143 6.19 -7.39 -18.50
N PHE A 144 7.42 -7.32 -19.02
CA PHE A 144 8.59 -7.07 -18.20
C PHE A 144 8.76 -5.59 -17.91
N PHE A 145 9.16 -5.26 -16.68
CA PHE A 145 9.53 -3.91 -16.26
C PHE A 145 10.84 -3.93 -15.49
N THR A 146 11.56 -2.81 -15.50
CA THR A 146 12.89 -2.70 -14.91
C THR A 146 12.87 -1.78 -13.70
N LEU A 147 13.49 -2.25 -12.62
CA LEU A 147 13.73 -1.51 -11.39
C LEU A 147 15.23 -1.30 -11.21
N LYS A 148 15.58 -0.18 -10.58
CA LYS A 148 16.93 0.10 -10.07
C LYS A 148 16.86 0.20 -8.55
N ILE A 149 17.69 -0.59 -7.89
CA ILE A 149 17.85 -0.58 -6.43
C ILE A 149 19.14 0.18 -6.12
N THR A 150 18.99 1.24 -5.35
CA THR A 150 20.12 2.02 -4.83
C THR A 150 20.06 2.08 -3.31
N ASP A 151 21.13 2.53 -2.67
CA ASP A 151 21.05 3.05 -1.31
C ASP A 151 20.57 4.51 -1.33
N GLU A 152 20.48 5.10 -0.14
CA GLU A 152 20.22 6.53 0.09
C GLU A 152 21.23 7.47 -0.60
N PHE A 153 22.42 6.98 -0.97
CA PHE A 153 23.48 7.74 -1.64
C PHE A 153 23.44 7.59 -3.17
N ASN A 154 22.38 6.98 -3.72
CA ASN A 154 22.25 6.61 -5.13
C ASN A 154 23.32 5.62 -5.63
N THR A 155 24.04 4.94 -4.73
CA THR A 155 24.98 3.87 -5.06
C THR A 155 24.18 2.64 -5.49
N PRO A 156 24.47 2.05 -6.66
CA PRO A 156 23.76 0.85 -7.10
C PRO A 156 24.05 -0.33 -6.17
N ILE A 157 23.00 -1.04 -5.77
CA ILE A 157 23.12 -2.19 -4.86
C ILE A 157 23.01 -3.49 -5.62
N ALA A 158 24.14 -4.18 -5.77
CA ALA A 158 24.21 -5.52 -6.34
C ALA A 158 23.72 -6.60 -5.37
N ASN A 159 23.23 -7.71 -5.89
CA ASN A 159 22.80 -8.88 -5.13
C ASN A 159 21.68 -8.60 -4.09
N ALA A 160 20.85 -7.58 -4.31
CA ALA A 160 19.63 -7.39 -3.53
C ALA A 160 18.51 -8.29 -4.07
N THR A 161 17.80 -8.95 -3.17
CA THR A 161 16.62 -9.77 -3.51
C THR A 161 15.44 -8.83 -3.68
N VAL A 162 14.78 -8.88 -4.84
CA VAL A 162 13.58 -8.08 -5.11
C VAL A 162 12.45 -9.02 -5.50
N SER A 163 11.28 -8.85 -4.89
CA SER A 163 10.12 -9.71 -5.11
C SER A 163 8.82 -8.90 -5.14
N ILE A 164 7.83 -9.38 -5.90
CA ILE A 164 6.47 -8.87 -5.86
C ILE A 164 5.70 -9.62 -4.76
N GLN A 165 5.23 -8.90 -3.75
CA GLN A 165 4.55 -9.48 -2.61
C GLN A 165 3.28 -10.22 -3.02
N ASN A 166 3.02 -11.37 -2.38
CA ASN A 166 1.84 -12.22 -2.59
C ASN A 166 1.71 -12.80 -4.01
N GLN A 167 2.79 -12.86 -4.79
CA GLN A 167 2.81 -13.46 -6.13
C GLN A 167 3.95 -14.50 -6.20
N GLN A 168 3.66 -15.67 -6.76
CA GLN A 168 4.61 -16.78 -6.91
C GLN A 168 4.61 -17.27 -8.37
N ASP A 169 4.59 -16.33 -9.30
CA ASP A 169 4.60 -16.64 -10.74
C ASP A 169 6.03 -16.61 -11.28
N GLU A 170 6.20 -17.12 -12.50
CA GLU A 170 7.50 -17.12 -13.16
C GLU A 170 8.04 -15.69 -13.33
N LYS A 171 9.22 -15.41 -12.76
CA LYS A 171 9.94 -14.12 -12.83
C LYS A 171 9.23 -12.96 -12.10
N THR A 172 8.50 -13.25 -11.02
CA THR A 172 8.00 -12.21 -10.10
C THR A 172 9.00 -11.84 -9.00
N ASP A 173 10.13 -12.55 -8.94
CA ASP A 173 11.24 -12.35 -8.03
C ASP A 173 12.59 -12.49 -8.75
N GLY A 174 13.64 -12.00 -8.11
CA GLY A 174 15.01 -12.20 -8.57
C GLY A 174 16.02 -11.39 -7.78
N ILE A 175 17.24 -11.32 -8.31
CA ILE A 175 18.38 -10.67 -7.68
C ILE A 175 18.88 -9.55 -8.60
N THR A 176 19.27 -8.41 -8.03
CA THR A 176 19.86 -7.30 -8.79
C THR A 176 21.25 -7.65 -9.33
N ASN A 177 21.55 -7.14 -10.53
CA ASN A 177 22.88 -7.26 -11.12
C ASN A 177 23.91 -6.32 -10.45
N GLU A 178 25.16 -6.35 -10.92
CA GLU A 178 26.25 -5.48 -10.42
C GLU A 178 25.97 -3.98 -10.49
N THR A 179 25.04 -3.56 -11.35
CA THR A 179 24.65 -2.16 -11.55
C THR A 179 23.35 -1.80 -10.81
N GLY A 180 22.84 -2.69 -9.95
CA GLY A 180 21.65 -2.50 -9.14
C GLY A 180 20.34 -2.64 -9.92
N PHE A 181 20.36 -3.11 -11.17
CA PHE A 181 19.16 -3.29 -11.97
C PHE A 181 18.59 -4.70 -11.86
N ILE A 182 17.27 -4.80 -11.92
CA ILE A 182 16.53 -6.05 -12.03
C ILE A 182 15.35 -5.88 -13.00
N THR A 183 15.03 -6.95 -13.73
CA THR A 183 13.86 -7.01 -14.60
C THR A 183 12.89 -8.06 -14.07
N LEU A 184 11.66 -7.64 -13.78
CA LEU A 184 10.60 -8.48 -13.24
C LEU A 184 9.42 -8.51 -14.22
N LYS A 185 8.60 -9.56 -14.14
CA LYS A 185 7.36 -9.68 -14.91
C LYS A 185 6.18 -9.22 -14.07
N ALA A 186 5.40 -8.26 -14.58
CA ALA A 186 4.23 -7.77 -13.85
C ALA A 186 3.07 -8.78 -13.92
N PRO A 187 2.43 -9.14 -12.80
CA PRO A 187 1.23 -9.97 -12.80
C PRO A 187 0.03 -9.22 -13.39
N ASN A 188 -1.05 -9.93 -13.71
CA ASN A 188 -2.31 -9.31 -14.17
C ASN A 188 -3.17 -8.81 -12.99
N GLN A 189 -2.61 -7.92 -12.18
CA GLN A 189 -3.26 -7.26 -11.05
C GLN A 189 -3.16 -5.74 -11.21
N GLN A 190 -4.05 -4.96 -10.60
CA GLN A 190 -4.09 -3.50 -10.77
C GLN A 190 -3.02 -2.79 -9.94
N GLU A 191 -2.75 -3.28 -8.74
CA GLU A 191 -1.76 -2.74 -7.81
C GLU A 191 -0.84 -3.89 -7.40
N ILE A 192 0.46 -3.65 -7.41
CA ILE A 192 1.48 -4.58 -6.93
C ILE A 192 2.33 -3.91 -5.87
N ILE A 193 2.82 -4.70 -4.92
CA ILE A 193 3.74 -4.26 -3.89
C ILE A 193 5.09 -4.92 -4.18
N VAL A 194 6.12 -4.12 -4.41
CA VAL A 194 7.48 -4.61 -4.63
C VAL A 194 8.27 -4.43 -3.35
N LEU A 195 8.92 -5.50 -2.91
CA LEU A 195 9.78 -5.57 -1.73
C LEU A 195 11.23 -5.78 -2.16
N ALA A 196 12.16 -4.98 -1.65
CA ALA A 196 13.59 -5.16 -1.83
C ALA A 196 14.26 -5.46 -0.48
N GLN A 197 15.09 -6.51 -0.45
CA GLN A 197 15.77 -7.02 0.73
C GLN A 197 17.25 -7.28 0.44
N LYS A 198 18.12 -6.94 1.38
CA LYS A 198 19.53 -7.30 1.35
C LYS A 198 20.05 -7.39 2.78
N GLU A 199 20.93 -8.35 3.04
CA GLU A 199 21.60 -8.47 4.34
C GLU A 199 22.34 -7.16 4.66
N ASP A 200 22.25 -6.72 5.92
CA ASP A 200 22.79 -5.46 6.44
C ASP A 200 22.15 -4.17 5.91
N TYR A 201 21.04 -4.27 5.15
CA TYR A 201 20.26 -3.11 4.70
C TYR A 201 18.87 -3.11 5.30
N GLN A 202 18.31 -1.93 5.52
CA GLN A 202 16.89 -1.78 5.82
C GLN A 202 16.08 -1.98 4.54
N GLU A 203 15.12 -2.91 4.59
CA GLU A 203 14.22 -3.25 3.48
C GLU A 203 13.37 -2.05 3.05
N ASP A 204 13.03 -2.00 1.76
CA ASP A 204 12.14 -0.98 1.18
C ASP A 204 10.98 -1.62 0.43
N THR A 205 9.86 -0.91 0.39
CA THR A 205 8.63 -1.37 -0.23
C THR A 205 7.95 -0.25 -1.01
N ILE A 206 7.68 -0.49 -2.29
CA ILE A 206 6.96 0.46 -3.16
C ILE A 206 5.69 -0.15 -3.73
N LYS A 207 4.63 0.67 -3.83
CA LYS A 207 3.36 0.34 -4.48
C LYS A 207 3.38 0.84 -5.91
N LEU A 208 3.12 -0.05 -6.87
CA LEU A 208 3.10 0.26 -8.29
C LEU A 208 1.73 -0.06 -8.90
N LEU A 209 1.28 0.80 -9.81
CA LEU A 209 0.06 0.61 -10.58
C LEU A 209 0.37 -0.08 -11.90
N VAL A 210 -0.36 -1.15 -12.19
CA VAL A 210 -0.18 -1.97 -13.38
C VAL A 210 -1.42 -1.88 -14.27
N LYS A 211 -1.20 -1.65 -15.56
CA LYS A 211 -2.27 -1.64 -16.57
C LYS A 211 -2.66 -3.08 -16.87
N THR A 212 -3.75 -3.53 -16.25
CA THR A 212 -4.30 -4.87 -16.48
C THR A 212 -4.86 -4.99 -17.89
N LYS A 213 -4.51 -6.06 -18.60
CA LYS A 213 -5.25 -6.48 -19.79
C LYS A 213 -6.45 -7.27 -19.28
N LYS A 214 -7.66 -6.72 -19.44
CA LYS A 214 -8.88 -7.49 -19.19
C LYS A 214 -8.86 -8.66 -20.17
N ASP A 215 -8.69 -9.87 -19.65
CA ASP A 215 -8.84 -11.06 -20.47
C ASP A 215 -10.24 -11.05 -21.07
N ALA A 216 -10.32 -10.97 -22.40
CA ALA A 216 -11.60 -10.88 -23.10
C ALA A 216 -12.50 -12.09 -22.77
N THR A 217 -11.89 -13.23 -22.43
CA THR A 217 -12.58 -14.45 -22.00
C THR A 217 -13.20 -14.31 -20.61
N THR A 218 -12.51 -13.73 -19.64
CA THR A 218 -13.05 -13.52 -18.29
C THR A 218 -14.06 -12.37 -18.29
N ALA A 219 -13.84 -11.33 -19.08
CA ALA A 219 -14.81 -10.26 -19.33
C ALA A 219 -16.09 -10.81 -20.01
N PHE A 220 -15.93 -11.75 -20.95
CA PHE A 220 -17.07 -12.44 -21.57
C PHE A 220 -17.79 -13.33 -20.55
N LEU A 221 -17.07 -14.21 -19.84
CA LEU A 221 -17.64 -15.14 -18.86
C LEU A 221 -18.30 -14.45 -17.66
N SER A 222 -17.81 -13.27 -17.27
CA SER A 222 -18.40 -12.44 -16.20
C SER A 222 -19.59 -11.60 -16.68
N HIS A 223 -19.89 -11.59 -17.98
CA HIS A 223 -21.06 -10.87 -18.47
C HIS A 223 -22.34 -11.55 -17.97
N PRO A 224 -23.31 -10.82 -17.39
CA PRO A 224 -24.53 -11.39 -16.81
C PRO A 224 -25.41 -12.18 -17.79
N PHE A 225 -25.18 -12.05 -19.10
CA PHE A 225 -25.94 -12.75 -20.14
C PHE A 225 -25.31 -14.07 -20.57
N VAL A 226 -24.05 -14.35 -20.21
CA VAL A 226 -23.38 -15.60 -20.63
C VAL A 226 -24.07 -16.85 -20.08
N PRO A 227 -24.52 -16.92 -18.81
CA PRO A 227 -25.29 -18.07 -18.32
C PRO A 227 -26.62 -18.28 -19.08
N VAL A 228 -27.27 -17.18 -19.46
CA VAL A 228 -28.54 -17.21 -20.21
C VAL A 228 -28.30 -17.70 -21.63
N ALA A 229 -27.28 -17.17 -22.30
CA ALA A 229 -26.91 -17.57 -23.65
C ALA A 229 -26.42 -19.03 -23.72
N SER A 230 -25.64 -19.48 -22.73
CA SER A 230 -25.17 -20.88 -22.65
C SER A 230 -26.34 -21.85 -22.41
N ALA A 231 -27.29 -21.51 -21.54
CA ALA A 231 -28.51 -22.29 -21.34
C ALA A 231 -29.36 -22.39 -22.61
N ALA A 232 -29.52 -21.27 -23.34
CA ALA A 232 -30.25 -21.26 -24.61
C ALA A 232 -29.56 -22.11 -25.69
N LEU A 233 -28.21 -22.07 -25.75
CA LEU A 233 -27.42 -22.90 -26.66
C LEU A 233 -27.60 -24.40 -26.35
N ILE A 234 -27.54 -24.79 -25.08
CA ILE A 234 -27.76 -26.18 -24.65
C ILE A 234 -29.18 -26.65 -25.00
N LEU A 235 -30.18 -25.79 -24.85
CA LEU A 235 -31.56 -26.06 -25.25
C LEU A 235 -31.71 -26.26 -26.76
N LEU A 236 -31.07 -25.41 -27.58
CA LEU A 236 -31.04 -25.57 -29.03
C LEU A 236 -30.37 -26.88 -29.45
N ILE A 237 -29.22 -27.21 -28.85
CA ILE A 237 -28.49 -28.47 -29.14
C ILE A 237 -29.34 -29.69 -28.79
N THR A 238 -30.06 -29.67 -27.66
CA THR A 238 -30.94 -30.77 -27.27
C THR A 238 -32.13 -30.94 -28.22
N ILE A 239 -32.75 -29.85 -28.68
CA ILE A 239 -33.82 -29.90 -29.70
C ILE A 239 -33.30 -30.49 -31.03
N ILE A 240 -32.13 -30.04 -31.49
CA ILE A 240 -31.49 -30.56 -32.70
C ILE A 240 -31.15 -32.04 -32.56
N PHE A 241 -30.63 -32.46 -31.39
CA PHE A 241 -30.30 -33.85 -31.12
C PHE A 241 -31.53 -34.76 -31.15
N VAL A 242 -32.64 -34.35 -30.53
CA VAL A 242 -33.90 -35.10 -30.54
C VAL A 242 -34.48 -35.22 -31.95
N THR A 243 -34.47 -34.13 -32.73
CA THR A 243 -35.00 -34.14 -34.11
C THR A 243 -34.17 -35.01 -35.04
N LEU A 244 -32.83 -34.99 -34.92
CA LEU A 244 -31.94 -35.89 -35.67
C LEU A 244 -32.14 -37.36 -35.29
N LYS A 245 -32.31 -37.65 -33.99
CA LYS A 245 -32.56 -39.02 -33.50
C LYS A 245 -33.90 -39.58 -34.00
N ASN A 246 -34.95 -38.76 -33.99
CA ASN A 246 -36.26 -39.16 -34.52
C ASN A 246 -36.23 -39.42 -36.04
N LYS A 247 -35.51 -38.61 -36.82
CA LYS A 247 -35.43 -38.78 -38.28
C LYS A 247 -34.80 -40.13 -38.69
N LYS A 248 -33.84 -40.65 -37.91
CA LYS A 248 -33.23 -41.98 -38.14
C LYS A 248 -34.19 -43.15 -37.91
N GLN A 249 -35.23 -42.99 -37.09
CA GLN A 249 -36.22 -44.06 -36.86
C GLN A 249 -37.21 -44.18 -38.03
N PHE A 250 -37.61 -43.06 -38.63
CA PHE A 250 -38.53 -43.07 -39.78
C PHE A 250 -37.90 -43.65 -41.07
N THR A 251 -36.61 -43.45 -41.30
CA THR A 251 -35.93 -44.02 -42.48
C THR A 251 -35.82 -45.55 -42.42
N LYS A 252 -35.81 -46.15 -41.22
CA LYS A 252 -35.85 -47.62 -41.07
C LYS A 252 -37.22 -48.23 -41.39
N ILE A 253 -38.31 -47.47 -41.25
CA ILE A 253 -39.66 -47.96 -41.49
C ILE A 253 -40.02 -47.91 -42.98
N GLN A 254 -39.55 -46.89 -43.72
CA GLN A 254 -39.84 -46.78 -45.16
C GLN A 254 -39.10 -47.83 -46.03
N ASN A 255 -37.89 -48.25 -45.66
CA ASN A 255 -37.15 -49.25 -46.45
C ASN A 255 -37.71 -50.69 -46.33
N ASN A 256 -38.62 -50.95 -45.39
CA ASN A 256 -39.29 -52.25 -45.26
C ASN A 256 -40.65 -52.31 -45.98
N THR A 257 -41.09 -51.23 -46.66
CA THR A 257 -42.43 -51.16 -47.29
C THR A 257 -42.38 -51.11 -48.83
N THR A 258 -41.26 -51.47 -49.45
CA THR A 258 -41.10 -51.50 -50.93
C THR A 258 -40.67 -52.85 -51.50
N MET A 259 -40.81 -53.93 -50.74
CA MET A 259 -40.64 -55.32 -51.23
C MET A 259 -42.00 -56.04 -51.24
N ASP A 260 -42.98 -55.54 -52.00
CA ASP A 260 -44.09 -56.37 -52.51
C ASP A 260 -45.02 -55.58 -53.45
N LYS A 261 -44.59 -55.39 -54.70
CA LYS A 261 -45.52 -55.34 -55.84
C LYS A 261 -44.79 -55.52 -57.16
N LYS A 262 -44.49 -56.78 -57.49
CA LYS A 262 -44.06 -57.20 -58.83
C LYS A 262 -45.27 -57.79 -59.56
N ILE A 263 -46.14 -56.93 -60.09
CA ILE A 263 -47.21 -57.36 -61.00
C ILE A 263 -46.71 -57.18 -62.43
N LYS A 264 -46.47 -58.31 -63.10
CA LYS A 264 -46.30 -58.42 -64.55
C LYS A 264 -47.69 -58.40 -65.20
N THR A 265 -47.91 -57.52 -66.17
CA THR A 265 -48.75 -57.84 -67.35
C THR A 265 -48.44 -56.93 -68.53
N LYS A 266 -48.62 -57.51 -69.72
CA LYS A 266 -48.06 -57.18 -71.05
C LYS A 266 -48.91 -56.15 -71.85
N PRO A 267 -48.47 -55.73 -73.06
CA PRO A 267 -48.80 -54.46 -73.70
C PRO A 267 -49.93 -54.57 -74.73
N ILE A 268 -50.61 -53.46 -75.07
CA ILE A 268 -51.30 -53.22 -76.34
C ILE A 268 -51.37 -51.71 -76.65
N LYS A 269 -50.75 -51.35 -77.78
CA LYS A 269 -51.02 -50.35 -78.83
C LYS A 269 -51.70 -48.99 -78.53
N GLU A 270 -51.00 -47.91 -78.94
CA GLU A 270 -51.38 -46.93 -80.00
C GLU A 270 -52.86 -46.45 -80.02
N THR A 271 -53.26 -45.18 -80.07
CA THR A 271 -52.79 -43.96 -80.76
C THR A 271 -53.71 -42.82 -80.20
N THR A 272 -53.34 -41.56 -79.97
CA THR A 272 -53.43 -40.44 -80.94
C THR A 272 -53.49 -39.12 -80.17
N ASN A 273 -52.49 -38.26 -80.40
CA ASN A 273 -52.59 -36.82 -80.69
C ASN A 273 -53.64 -35.92 -79.95
N LYS A 274 -53.16 -34.93 -79.20
CA LYS A 274 -53.25 -33.48 -79.55
C LYS A 274 -52.70 -32.59 -78.42
N ASN A 275 -51.59 -31.91 -78.75
CA ASN A 275 -51.15 -30.61 -78.21
C ASN A 275 -52.17 -29.49 -78.57
N PRO A 276 -51.97 -28.20 -78.19
CA PRO A 276 -51.10 -27.61 -77.16
C PRO A 276 -51.82 -26.51 -76.32
N VAL A 277 -51.06 -25.76 -75.52
CA VAL A 277 -51.09 -24.27 -75.37
C VAL A 277 -51.16 -23.76 -73.91
N GLU A 278 -49.99 -23.24 -73.51
CA GLU A 278 -49.72 -21.99 -72.78
C GLU A 278 -50.36 -21.61 -71.43
N LYS A 279 -49.45 -21.12 -70.57
CA LYS A 279 -49.39 -19.76 -69.98
C LYS A 279 -49.53 -19.63 -68.45
N MET A 280 -48.44 -19.11 -67.90
CA MET A 280 -48.35 -17.96 -66.99
C MET A 280 -48.78 -18.09 -65.51
N LYS A 281 -47.72 -18.00 -64.67
CA LYS A 281 -47.45 -16.96 -63.67
C LYS A 281 -48.46 -16.69 -62.52
N LYS A 282 -47.84 -16.78 -61.33
CA LYS A 282 -47.75 -15.78 -60.23
C LYS A 282 -48.81 -15.73 -59.13
N ASP A 283 -48.24 -15.84 -57.93
CA ASP A 283 -48.41 -15.04 -56.71
C ASP A 283 -49.72 -15.09 -55.90
N HIS A 284 -49.47 -14.92 -54.58
CA HIS A 284 -50.34 -14.47 -53.50
C HIS A 284 -51.05 -15.49 -52.59
N LEU A 285 -50.52 -15.58 -51.37
CA LEU A 285 -51.10 -15.06 -50.13
C LEU A 285 -52.59 -15.38 -49.85
N LYS A 286 -52.84 -16.15 -48.78
CA LYS A 286 -53.96 -16.05 -47.80
C LYS A 286 -53.85 -17.23 -46.82
N THR A 287 -53.44 -17.07 -45.57
CA THR A 287 -54.27 -16.76 -44.37
C THR A 287 -55.65 -17.41 -44.34
N ASN A 288 -55.88 -18.34 -43.40
CA ASN A 288 -57.12 -18.42 -42.60
C ASN A 288 -56.82 -19.27 -41.33
N THR A 289 -56.68 -18.62 -40.18
CA THR A 289 -57.69 -18.51 -39.09
C THR A 289 -57.92 -19.80 -38.32
N ASN A 290 -57.45 -19.82 -37.07
CA ASN A 290 -58.29 -20.28 -35.98
C ASN A 290 -58.06 -19.42 -34.73
N THR A 291 -59.12 -18.67 -34.45
CA THR A 291 -59.34 -17.76 -33.35
C THR A 291 -59.54 -18.56 -32.07
N SER A 292 -58.66 -18.41 -31.08
CA SER A 292 -59.02 -18.68 -29.69
C SER A 292 -58.83 -17.42 -28.85
N ARG A 293 -59.96 -16.93 -28.36
CA ARG A 293 -60.11 -15.90 -27.33
C ARG A 293 -59.30 -16.30 -26.10
N ILE A 294 -58.36 -15.47 -25.69
CA ILE A 294 -57.89 -15.41 -24.31
C ILE A 294 -57.96 -13.94 -23.87
N HIS A 295 -58.81 -13.70 -22.89
CA HIS A 295 -59.01 -12.42 -22.23
C HIS A 295 -57.69 -11.93 -21.62
N LYS A 296 -57.30 -10.71 -22.00
CA LYS A 296 -56.32 -9.89 -21.26
C LYS A 296 -57.01 -9.30 -20.04
N SER A 297 -56.43 -9.52 -18.86
CA SER A 297 -56.50 -8.57 -17.75
C SER A 297 -55.06 -8.19 -17.39
N THR A 298 -54.60 -7.09 -17.96
CA THR A 298 -53.32 -6.46 -17.63
C THR A 298 -53.45 -5.74 -16.29
N LYS A 299 -52.97 -6.36 -15.21
CA LYS A 299 -52.62 -5.65 -13.98
C LYS A 299 -51.22 -5.07 -14.18
N VAL A 300 -51.15 -3.75 -14.38
CA VAL A 300 -49.90 -3.00 -14.46
C VAL A 300 -49.41 -2.84 -13.02
N GLU A 301 -48.38 -3.58 -12.64
CA GLU A 301 -47.60 -3.28 -11.43
C GLU A 301 -46.43 -2.40 -11.86
N GLU A 302 -46.52 -1.14 -11.44
CA GLU A 302 -45.56 -0.08 -11.71
C GLU A 302 -44.29 -0.35 -10.88
N ILE A 303 -43.24 -0.86 -11.54
CA ILE A 303 -41.94 -1.07 -10.90
C ILE A 303 -41.23 0.27 -10.83
N ASN A 304 -41.30 0.91 -9.67
CA ASN A 304 -40.61 2.16 -9.38
C ASN A 304 -39.11 1.89 -9.13
N ILE A 305 -38.30 1.95 -10.20
CA ILE A 305 -36.84 1.83 -10.10
C ILE A 305 -36.29 3.18 -9.62
N LYS A 306 -35.92 3.25 -8.34
CA LYS A 306 -35.19 4.40 -7.81
C LYS A 306 -33.82 4.48 -8.51
N LYS A 307 -33.66 5.47 -9.38
CA LYS A 307 -32.35 5.91 -9.89
C LYS A 307 -31.49 6.35 -8.70
N SER A 308 -30.42 5.62 -8.42
CA SER A 308 -29.35 6.14 -7.57
C SER A 308 -28.62 7.26 -8.33
N PRO A 309 -28.29 8.38 -7.67
CA PRO A 309 -27.55 9.46 -8.28
C PRO A 309 -26.14 8.98 -8.63
N SER A 310 -25.74 9.15 -9.88
CA SER A 310 -24.34 9.04 -10.29
C SER A 310 -23.59 10.21 -9.68
N HIS A 311 -22.87 9.97 -8.58
CA HIS A 311 -21.86 10.89 -8.10
C HIS A 311 -20.69 10.84 -9.08
N GLU A 312 -20.63 11.84 -9.95
CA GLU A 312 -19.45 12.24 -10.69
C GLU A 312 -18.55 12.96 -9.68
N GLU A 313 -17.59 12.25 -9.09
CA GLU A 313 -16.61 12.84 -8.18
C GLU A 313 -15.32 13.14 -8.93
N THR A 314 -15.22 14.40 -9.37
CA THR A 314 -14.00 15.03 -9.83
C THR A 314 -13.14 15.49 -8.66
N ILE A 315 -11.89 14.98 -8.62
CA ILE A 315 -10.63 15.62 -8.18
C ILE A 315 -10.40 15.78 -6.65
N ASN A 316 -9.37 15.12 -6.11
CA ASN A 316 -8.11 15.73 -5.60
C ASN A 316 -7.27 14.74 -4.75
N LEU A 317 -6.02 14.56 -5.16
CA LEU A 317 -4.98 13.84 -4.41
C LEU A 317 -4.62 14.62 -3.14
N SER A 318 -5.06 14.12 -1.98
CA SER A 318 -4.55 14.55 -0.67
C SER A 318 -3.73 13.41 -0.06
N ARG A 319 -2.42 13.64 0.04
CA ARG A 319 -1.44 12.75 0.68
C ARG A 319 -1.66 12.81 2.19
N LYS A 320 -2.21 11.74 2.80
CA LYS A 320 -2.23 11.55 4.25
C LYS A 320 -1.19 10.51 4.67
N GLN A 321 -0.33 10.91 5.60
CA GLN A 321 0.54 10.05 6.39
C GLN A 321 -0.29 9.07 7.21
N ASN A 322 0.10 7.79 7.18
CA ASN A 322 -0.48 6.75 8.01
C ASN A 322 0.25 6.69 9.36
N ASN A 323 -0.53 6.67 10.44
CA ASN A 323 -0.13 6.20 11.77
C ASN A 323 -0.90 4.89 12.02
N PRO A 324 -0.28 3.76 12.40
CA PRO A 324 -0.99 2.49 12.54
C PRO A 324 -1.58 2.32 13.95
N GLN A 325 -2.85 1.91 14.01
CA GLN A 325 -3.43 1.22 15.17
C GLN A 325 -4.01 -0.15 14.75
N PRO A 326 -4.09 -1.11 15.68
CA PRO A 326 -4.15 -2.54 15.37
C PRO A 326 -5.57 -3.01 15.13
N VAL A 327 -5.75 -3.88 14.13
CA VAL A 327 -7.05 -4.51 13.83
C VAL A 327 -6.99 -5.99 14.21
N SER A 328 -7.77 -6.35 15.23
CA SER A 328 -8.14 -7.73 15.52
C SER A 328 -9.23 -8.17 14.54
N SER A 329 -9.02 -9.26 13.82
CA SER A 329 -10.12 -10.00 13.20
C SER A 329 -9.82 -11.49 13.09
N SER A 330 -10.56 -12.24 13.90
CA SER A 330 -11.02 -13.60 13.64
C SER A 330 -11.51 -13.74 12.20
N HIS A 331 -10.99 -14.70 11.44
CA HIS A 331 -11.75 -15.68 10.65
C HIS A 331 -10.81 -16.73 10.03
N ASN A 332 -11.24 -17.99 10.16
CA ASN A 332 -10.71 -19.25 9.64
C ASN A 332 -9.78 -19.18 8.41
N HIS A 333 -8.53 -19.60 8.58
CA HIS A 333 -7.69 -20.11 7.51
C HIS A 333 -7.32 -21.57 7.73
N GLN A 334 -7.82 -22.38 6.81
CA GLN A 334 -7.63 -23.83 6.66
C GLN A 334 -6.26 -24.11 6.01
N TRP A 335 -5.19 -23.52 6.54
CA TRP A 335 -3.85 -23.49 5.93
C TRP A 335 -2.87 -24.54 6.50
N PHE A 336 -3.18 -25.22 7.59
CA PHE A 336 -2.22 -26.14 8.24
C PHE A 336 -2.67 -27.59 8.21
N SER A 337 -2.61 -28.26 7.07
CA SER A 337 -2.82 -29.73 7.00
C SER A 337 -1.54 -30.56 6.95
N ASN A 338 -0.35 -29.95 7.06
CA ASN A 338 0.94 -30.67 7.05
C ASN A 338 1.83 -30.46 8.30
N HIS A 339 1.34 -29.81 9.36
CA HIS A 339 2.11 -29.59 10.61
C HIS A 339 1.96 -30.68 11.67
N SER A 340 1.04 -31.64 11.49
CA SER A 340 0.81 -32.73 12.47
C SER A 340 2.02 -33.64 12.67
N SER A 341 2.98 -33.66 11.72
CA SER A 341 4.22 -34.45 11.87
C SER A 341 5.26 -33.78 12.77
N VAL A 342 5.23 -32.45 12.89
CA VAL A 342 6.18 -31.71 13.73
C VAL A 342 5.69 -31.65 15.17
N GLU A 343 4.40 -31.39 15.39
CA GLU A 343 3.81 -31.42 16.74
C GLU A 343 3.95 -32.80 17.39
N HIS A 344 3.71 -33.88 16.64
CA HIS A 344 3.85 -35.24 17.18
C HIS A 344 5.31 -35.60 17.50
N LYS A 345 6.30 -34.99 16.82
CA LYS A 345 7.74 -35.15 17.14
C LYS A 345 8.14 -34.32 18.35
N VAL A 346 7.59 -33.11 18.50
CA VAL A 346 7.84 -32.25 19.66
C VAL A 346 7.22 -32.85 20.92
N ASP A 347 6.00 -33.38 20.86
CA ASP A 347 5.35 -34.08 21.97
C ASP A 347 6.04 -35.40 22.32
N GLN A 348 6.60 -36.11 21.34
CA GLN A 348 7.39 -37.32 21.59
C GLN A 348 8.73 -36.99 22.29
N LEU A 349 9.36 -35.85 21.97
CA LEU A 349 10.57 -35.38 22.64
C LEU A 349 10.27 -34.86 24.07
N LEU A 350 9.15 -34.16 24.27
CA LEU A 350 8.75 -33.64 25.57
C LEU A 350 8.23 -34.73 26.52
N SER A 351 7.56 -35.76 26.00
CA SER A 351 7.07 -36.89 26.81
C SER A 351 8.19 -37.83 27.27
N HIS A 352 9.32 -37.91 26.56
CA HIS A 352 10.50 -38.66 27.02
C HIS A 352 11.31 -37.92 28.11
N GLN A 353 11.06 -36.64 28.35
CA GLN A 353 11.76 -35.86 29.39
C GLN A 353 11.01 -35.78 30.72
N LYS A 354 9.77 -36.30 30.81
CA LYS A 354 8.89 -36.13 31.98
C LYS A 354 8.70 -37.42 32.77
N SER A 355 9.79 -37.98 33.25
CA SER A 355 9.83 -39.07 34.24
C SER A 355 11.27 -39.15 34.75
N THR A 356 11.66 -38.40 35.78
CA THR A 356 11.49 -38.82 37.18
C THR A 356 11.54 -37.63 38.14
N LYS A 357 10.80 -37.76 39.24
CA LYS A 357 10.83 -36.89 40.43
C LYS A 357 12.27 -36.65 40.93
N LYS A 358 12.64 -35.38 41.13
CA LYS A 358 13.10 -34.84 42.42
C LYS A 358 13.15 -33.32 42.37
N THR A 359 12.67 -32.73 43.45
CA THR A 359 12.66 -31.32 43.81
C THR A 359 14.07 -30.80 44.09
N ASP A 360 14.27 -29.50 43.83
CA ASP A 360 15.30 -28.62 44.41
C ASP A 360 16.76 -28.70 43.93
N GLU A 361 17.03 -28.56 42.63
CA GLU A 361 18.38 -28.16 42.14
C GLU A 361 18.30 -27.22 40.93
N TRP A 362 17.55 -26.11 41.07
CA TRP A 362 17.58 -25.03 40.09
C TRP A 362 18.74 -24.10 40.42
N PHE A 363 20.00 -24.47 40.17
CA PHE A 363 21.17 -23.58 39.92
C PHE A 363 22.55 -24.28 39.87
N GLU A 364 22.68 -25.53 39.39
CA GLU A 364 24.03 -26.13 39.20
C GLU A 364 24.62 -26.05 37.78
N GLY A 365 23.93 -25.39 36.84
CA GLY A 365 24.34 -25.32 35.43
C GLY A 365 25.57 -24.46 35.11
N THR A 366 26.09 -23.66 36.05
CA THR A 366 27.24 -22.76 35.78
C THR A 366 28.60 -23.38 36.08
N ASN A 367 28.67 -24.43 36.91
CA ASN A 367 29.94 -25.08 37.22
C ASN A 367 30.40 -26.02 36.09
N SER A 368 29.46 -26.68 35.39
CA SER A 368 29.80 -27.58 34.27
C SER A 368 30.43 -26.84 33.08
N LEU A 369 30.04 -25.58 32.85
CA LEU A 369 30.58 -24.74 31.78
C LEU A 369 32.01 -24.29 32.11
N ARG A 370 32.30 -24.02 33.39
CA ARG A 370 33.65 -23.65 33.85
C ARG A 370 34.61 -24.83 33.73
N ASP A 371 34.17 -26.03 34.12
CA ASP A 371 34.98 -27.25 33.99
C ASP A 371 35.21 -27.66 32.52
N ALA A 372 34.23 -27.43 31.64
CA ALA A 372 34.38 -27.66 30.19
C ALA A 372 35.39 -26.69 29.55
N ILE A 373 35.43 -25.43 30.00
CA ILE A 373 36.41 -24.44 29.54
C ILE A 373 37.82 -24.78 30.07
N ASP A 374 37.94 -25.18 31.33
CA ASP A 374 39.24 -25.51 31.93
C ASP A 374 39.86 -26.77 31.31
N THR A 375 39.05 -27.76 30.97
CA THR A 375 39.51 -28.98 30.29
C THR A 375 39.96 -28.72 28.85
N THR A 376 39.27 -27.86 28.11
CA THR A 376 39.68 -27.47 26.74
C THR A 376 40.95 -26.64 26.71
N ILE A 377 41.17 -25.77 27.71
CA ILE A 377 42.44 -25.02 27.84
C ILE A 377 43.61 -25.96 28.15
N LYS A 378 43.44 -26.90 29.10
CA LYS A 378 44.49 -27.88 29.44
C LYS A 378 44.85 -28.80 28.26
N GLN A 379 43.87 -29.22 27.45
CA GLN A 379 44.14 -30.02 26.25
C GLN A 379 44.93 -29.23 25.18
N LYS A 380 44.59 -27.96 24.95
CA LYS A 380 45.36 -27.10 24.02
C LYS A 380 46.81 -26.88 24.46
N GLN A 381 47.05 -26.73 25.77
CA GLN A 381 48.41 -26.58 26.29
C GLN A 381 49.25 -27.87 26.17
N LYS A 382 48.65 -29.04 26.40
CA LYS A 382 49.34 -30.33 26.17
C LYS A 382 49.70 -30.52 24.70
N LYS A 383 48.81 -30.18 23.77
CA LYS A 383 49.06 -30.32 22.33
C LYS A 383 50.18 -29.40 21.83
N LYS A 384 50.24 -28.15 22.31
CA LYS A 384 51.36 -27.24 22.00
C LYS A 384 52.71 -27.73 22.52
N LYS A 385 52.74 -28.43 23.66
CA LYS A 385 53.99 -28.95 24.24
C LYS A 385 54.51 -30.20 23.52
N SER A 386 53.63 -31.00 22.91
CA SER A 386 54.02 -32.15 22.09
C SER A 386 54.46 -31.77 20.68
N GLU A 387 54.07 -30.60 20.17
CA GLU A 387 54.49 -30.10 18.84
C GLU A 387 55.79 -29.27 18.89
N SER A 388 56.29 -28.94 20.10
CA SER A 388 57.53 -28.19 20.31
C SER A 388 58.71 -29.04 20.78
N THR A 389 58.62 -30.36 20.67
CA THR A 389 59.71 -31.34 20.91
C THR A 389 59.92 -32.13 19.63
#